data_AF-A0A4Q8LEG5-F1
#
_entry.id   AF-A0A4Q8LEG5-F1
#
_cell.length_a   1.000
_cell.length_b   1.000
_cell.length_c   1.000
_cell.angle_alpha   90.00
_cell.angle_beta   90.00
_cell.angle_gamma   90.00
#
_symmetry.space_group_name_H-M   'P 1'
#
loop_
_entity.id
_entity.type
_entity.pdbx_description
1 polymer ?
#
loop_
_entity_poly.entity_id
_entity_poly.type
_entity_poly.pdbx_seq_one_letter_code
_entity_poly.pdbx_strand_id
1 'polypeptide(L)'
;MIKECPGARLHLTALPGQEGAASTRTRVELERDGHRQPLVAPPEMADYTAVGLGCAEDGKGATYFVVQYGELPYGCEFCEWFFLYDGQGRLLNHATPPLREEDGQQSPNNDEYGHKLEELGLRHPEVEPFPS
;
A
#
# COMPACT_ATOMS: atom_id res chain seq x y z
N MET A 1 2.87 12.91 2.58
CA MET A 1 2.24 12.84 1.24
C MET A 1 0.74 12.64 1.41
N ILE A 2 -0.06 13.23 0.54
CA ILE A 2 -1.52 13.05 0.51
C ILE A 2 -1.90 12.61 -0.91
N LYS A 3 -2.67 11.54 -1.03
CA LYS A 3 -3.28 11.09 -2.29
C LYS A 3 -4.79 11.38 -2.23
N GLU A 4 -5.28 12.18 -3.17
CA GLU A 4 -6.71 12.44 -3.33
C GLU A 4 -7.35 11.28 -4.12
N CYS A 5 -8.41 10.70 -3.58
CA CYS A 5 -9.21 9.65 -4.20
C CYS A 5 -10.68 10.09 -4.30
N PRO A 6 -11.51 9.48 -5.16
CA PRO A 6 -12.95 9.75 -5.19
C PRO A 6 -13.59 9.54 -3.80
N GLY A 7 -14.04 10.64 -3.18
CA GLY A 7 -14.71 10.63 -1.88
C GLY A 7 -13.82 10.28 -0.68
N ALA A 8 -12.50 10.36 -0.80
CA ALA A 8 -11.56 10.06 0.29
C ALA A 8 -10.16 10.63 0.06
N ARG A 9 -9.36 10.72 1.12
CA ARG A 9 -7.93 11.06 1.05
C ARG A 9 -7.12 10.03 1.81
N LEU A 10 -5.99 9.63 1.23
CA LEU A 10 -4.99 8.84 1.92
C LEU A 10 -3.85 9.74 2.36
N HIS A 11 -3.48 9.66 3.63
CA HIS A 11 -2.35 10.37 4.20
C HIS A 11 -1.24 9.38 4.48
N LEU A 12 -0.08 9.55 3.85
CA LEU A 12 1.13 8.80 4.14
C LEU A 12 2.14 9.71 4.82
N THR A 13 2.52 9.37 6.05
CA THR A 13 3.39 10.19 6.91
C THR A 13 4.55 9.35 7.43
N ALA A 14 5.78 9.87 7.32
CA ALA A 14 6.94 9.27 7.97
C ALA A 14 6.83 9.39 9.49
N LEU A 15 7.11 8.31 10.20
CA LEU A 15 7.21 8.30 11.64
C LEU A 15 8.59 8.82 12.07
N PRO A 16 8.74 9.43 13.25
CA PRO A 16 10.05 9.86 13.72
C PRO A 16 11.05 8.69 13.75
N GLY A 17 12.21 8.89 13.12
CA GLY A 17 13.35 7.98 13.24
C GLY A 17 14.05 8.13 14.60
N GLN A 18 15.07 7.31 14.85
CA GLN A 18 15.98 7.56 15.98
C GLN A 18 16.77 8.86 15.75
N GLU A 19 17.25 9.50 16.81
CA GLU A 19 18.01 10.75 16.73
C GLU A 19 19.16 10.63 15.70
N GLY A 20 19.14 11.51 14.70
CA GLY A 20 20.15 11.56 13.64
C GLY A 20 19.99 10.57 12.49
N ALA A 21 18.94 9.73 12.48
CA ALA A 21 18.65 8.77 11.42
C ALA A 21 17.43 9.16 10.57
N ALA A 22 17.46 8.80 9.27
CA ALA A 22 16.29 8.89 8.41
C ALA A 22 15.17 7.97 8.93
N SER A 23 13.91 8.33 8.67
CA SER A 23 12.78 7.48 9.04
C SER A 23 12.78 6.19 8.21
N THR A 24 12.58 5.06 8.87
CA THR A 24 12.41 3.75 8.23
C THR A 24 10.96 3.28 8.25
N ARG A 25 10.04 4.06 8.85
CA ARG A 25 8.65 3.66 9.09
C ARG A 25 7.70 4.77 8.71
N THR A 26 6.55 4.38 8.19
CA THR A 26 5.49 5.27 7.78
C THR A 26 4.16 4.79 8.37
N ARG A 27 3.17 5.67 8.34
CA ARG A 27 1.78 5.39 8.69
C ARG A 27 0.89 5.88 7.57
N VAL A 28 -0.11 5.05 7.23
CA VAL A 28 -1.21 5.42 6.34
C VAL A 28 -2.47 5.68 7.15
N GLU A 29 -3.15 6.77 6.84
CA GLU A 29 -4.47 7.09 7.38
C GLU A 29 -5.45 7.39 6.24
N LEU A 30 -6.67 6.88 6.36
CA LEU A 30 -7.79 7.19 5.49
C LEU A 30 -8.62 8.32 6.10
N GLU A 31 -8.82 9.39 5.35
CA GLU A 31 -9.74 10.47 5.67
C GLU A 31 -10.97 10.40 4.75
N ARG A 32 -12.17 10.39 5.34
CA ARG A 32 -13.45 10.48 4.64
C ARG A 32 -14.46 11.22 5.50
N ASP A 33 -15.26 12.10 4.89
CA ASP A 33 -16.29 12.89 5.57
C ASP A 33 -15.76 13.61 6.84
N GLY A 34 -14.52 14.13 6.76
CA GLY A 34 -13.83 14.79 7.86
C GLY A 34 -13.33 13.87 8.99
N HIS A 35 -13.55 12.56 8.89
CA HIS A 35 -13.07 11.57 9.85
C HIS A 35 -11.80 10.90 9.34
N ARG A 36 -10.77 10.83 10.19
CA ARG A 36 -9.47 10.22 9.88
C ARG A 36 -9.26 8.98 10.73
N GLN A 37 -8.86 7.88 10.10
CA GLN A 37 -8.56 6.61 10.77
C GLN A 37 -7.29 5.97 10.21
N PRO A 38 -6.48 5.27 11.03
CA PRO A 38 -5.33 4.52 10.53
C PRO A 38 -5.78 3.32 9.70
N LEU A 39 -5.04 3.03 8.62
CA LEU A 39 -5.14 1.74 7.94
C LEU A 39 -4.27 0.72 8.68
N VAL A 40 -4.81 -0.48 8.87
CA VAL A 40 -4.07 -1.59 9.47
C VAL A 40 -3.10 -2.14 8.42
N ALA A 41 -1.80 -2.09 8.72
CA ALA A 41 -0.79 -2.68 7.85
C ALA A 41 -0.93 -4.22 7.83
N PRO A 42 -0.66 -4.88 6.67
CA PRO A 42 -0.61 -6.33 6.59
C PRO A 42 0.47 -6.88 7.55
N PRO A 43 0.18 -7.90 8.38
CA PRO A 43 1.15 -8.47 9.31
C PRO A 43 2.44 -8.97 8.64
N GLU A 44 2.32 -9.51 7.43
CA GLU A 44 3.43 -9.99 6.61
C GLU A 44 4.39 -8.87 6.16
N MET A 45 3.96 -7.60 6.27
CA MET A 45 4.77 -6.42 5.99
C MET A 45 5.38 -5.80 7.26
N ALA A 46 5.51 -6.57 8.35
CA ALA A 46 6.02 -6.06 9.62
C ALA A 46 7.41 -5.40 9.48
N ASP A 47 8.29 -5.93 8.63
CA ASP A 47 9.63 -5.41 8.38
C ASP A 47 9.68 -4.34 7.27
N TYR A 48 8.57 -4.14 6.57
CA TYR A 48 8.43 -3.17 5.47
C TYR A 48 7.54 -2.00 5.88
N THR A 49 7.48 -0.98 5.02
CA THR A 49 6.68 0.20 5.27
C THR A 49 5.95 0.67 4.02
N ALA A 50 4.87 1.42 4.20
CA ALA A 50 4.17 2.02 3.06
C ALA A 50 5.07 3.08 2.40
N VAL A 51 5.25 2.96 1.09
CA VAL A 51 6.12 3.81 0.25
C VAL A 51 5.38 4.39 -0.95
N GLY A 52 4.09 4.10 -1.12
CA GLY A 52 3.31 4.70 -2.20
C GLY A 52 1.81 4.57 -2.01
N LEU A 53 1.05 5.46 -2.64
CA LEU A 53 -0.41 5.52 -2.54
C LEU A 53 -1.07 5.61 -3.92
N GLY A 54 -2.12 4.84 -4.14
CA GLY A 54 -2.96 4.87 -5.34
C GLY A 54 -4.44 4.68 -5.02
N CYS A 55 -5.30 4.95 -6.01
CA CYS A 55 -6.74 4.77 -5.90
C CYS A 55 -7.24 4.01 -7.13
N ALA A 56 -8.10 3.02 -6.94
CA ALA A 56 -8.77 2.32 -8.02
C ALA A 56 -10.30 2.46 -7.88
N GLU A 57 -11.04 2.34 -8.97
CA GLU A 57 -12.49 2.38 -8.98
C GLU A 57 -13.01 1.19 -9.79
N ASP A 58 -14.04 0.51 -9.31
CA ASP A 58 -14.71 -0.56 -10.06
C ASP A 58 -15.70 0.02 -11.09
N GLY A 59 -16.27 -0.85 -11.93
CA GLY A 59 -17.27 -0.44 -12.92
C GLY A 59 -18.61 0.08 -12.33
N LYS A 60 -18.77 0.05 -11.00
CA LYS A 60 -19.97 0.52 -10.28
C LYS A 60 -19.70 1.82 -9.51
N GLY A 61 -18.48 2.36 -9.54
CA GLY A 61 -18.10 3.58 -8.84
C GLY A 61 -17.65 3.35 -7.39
N ALA A 62 -17.36 2.12 -6.98
CA ALA A 62 -16.80 1.85 -5.66
C ALA A 62 -15.30 2.17 -5.64
N THR A 63 -14.89 3.04 -4.73
CA THR A 63 -13.48 3.43 -4.54
C THR A 63 -12.73 2.40 -3.70
N TYR A 64 -11.54 2.03 -4.15
CA TYR A 64 -10.56 1.20 -3.47
C TYR A 64 -9.23 1.94 -3.35
N PHE A 65 -8.44 1.56 -2.35
CA PHE A 65 -7.16 2.18 -2.06
C PHE A 65 -6.05 1.16 -2.27
N VAL A 66 -5.01 1.57 -2.98
CA VAL A 66 -3.81 0.75 -3.19
C VAL A 66 -2.68 1.36 -2.38
N VAL A 67 -2.09 0.58 -1.49
CA VAL A 67 -0.90 0.97 -0.74
C VAL A 67 0.25 0.09 -1.19
N GLN A 68 1.31 0.75 -1.64
CA GLN A 68 2.56 0.11 -2.00
C GLN A 68 3.46 0.02 -0.77
N TYR A 69 4.05 -1.14 -0.53
CA TYR A 69 5.00 -1.40 0.55
C TYR A 69 6.39 -1.69 0.00
N GLY A 70 7.40 -1.29 0.77
CA GLY A 70 8.82 -1.47 0.46
C GLY A 70 9.69 -0.99 1.62
N GLU A 71 10.93 -0.60 1.32
CA GLU A 71 11.92 -0.17 2.31
C GLU A 71 12.31 1.32 2.15
N LEU A 72 12.51 2.01 3.28
CA LEU A 72 13.04 3.38 3.34
C LEU A 72 14.38 3.43 4.08
N PRO A 73 15.28 4.38 3.76
CA PRO A 73 15.21 5.34 2.65
C PRO A 73 15.68 4.75 1.30
N TYR A 74 16.09 3.49 1.30
CA TYR A 74 16.94 2.92 0.27
C TYR A 74 16.27 2.67 -1.08
N GLY A 75 14.93 2.78 -1.20
CA GLY A 75 14.21 2.81 -2.47
C GLY A 75 14.68 1.80 -3.53
N CYS A 76 14.00 0.65 -3.61
CA CYS A 76 14.04 -0.35 -4.69
C CYS A 76 15.42 -0.82 -5.21
N GLU A 77 16.14 -1.62 -4.41
CA GLU A 77 16.90 -2.74 -4.99
C GLU A 77 16.00 -3.98 -5.18
N PHE A 78 14.95 -4.13 -4.36
CA PHE A 78 13.99 -5.23 -4.48
C PHE A 78 12.58 -4.82 -4.00
N CYS A 79 11.58 -5.17 -4.83
CA CYS A 79 10.23 -5.60 -4.45
C CYS A 79 9.23 -4.54 -3.94
N GLU A 80 8.26 -4.17 -4.79
CA GLU A 80 7.07 -3.40 -4.42
C GLU A 80 5.88 -4.35 -4.20
N TRP A 81 5.43 -4.48 -2.96
CA TRP A 81 4.19 -5.20 -2.64
C TRP A 81 3.00 -4.26 -2.74
N PHE A 82 1.88 -4.75 -3.27
CA PHE A 82 0.66 -3.98 -3.36
C PHE A 82 -0.43 -4.60 -2.50
N PHE A 83 -1.05 -3.75 -1.69
CA PHE A 83 -2.18 -4.12 -0.86
C PHE A 83 -3.38 -3.25 -1.17
N LEU A 84 -4.51 -3.91 -1.34
CA LEU A 84 -5.80 -3.33 -1.68
C LEU A 84 -6.63 -3.20 -0.40
N TYR A 85 -7.22 -2.02 -0.22
CA TYR A 85 -8.18 -1.75 0.84
C TYR A 85 -9.51 -1.34 0.23
N ASP A 86 -10.61 -1.79 0.83
CA ASP A 86 -11.95 -1.33 0.45
C ASP A 86 -12.18 0.14 0.82
N GLY A 87 -13.34 0.66 0.41
CA GLY A 87 -13.73 2.02 0.74
C GLY A 87 -13.77 2.32 2.24
N GLN A 88 -13.86 1.32 3.11
CA GLN A 88 -13.87 1.48 4.57
C GLN A 88 -12.48 1.33 5.18
N GLY A 89 -11.45 1.11 4.38
CA GLY A 89 -10.07 0.91 4.83
C GLY A 89 -9.80 -0.51 5.34
N ARG A 90 -10.59 -1.51 4.94
CA ARG A 90 -10.33 -2.91 5.29
C ARG A 90 -9.42 -3.55 4.25
N LEU A 91 -8.38 -4.22 4.73
CA LEU A 91 -7.44 -4.97 3.90
C LEU A 91 -8.15 -6.13 3.18
N LEU A 92 -7.88 -6.29 1.87
CA LEU A 92 -8.56 -7.26 1.02
C LEU A 92 -7.69 -8.39 0.47
N ASN A 93 -6.36 -8.28 0.59
CA ASN A 93 -5.43 -9.29 0.12
C ASN A 93 -4.25 -9.46 1.08
N HIS A 94 -3.58 -10.60 0.94
CA HIS A 94 -2.35 -10.92 1.62
C HIS A 94 -1.19 -11.16 0.64
N ALA A 95 0.02 -11.21 1.18
CA ALA A 95 1.23 -11.67 0.52
C ALA A 95 1.89 -12.71 1.42
N THR A 96 1.31 -13.91 1.51
CA THR A 96 1.83 -14.99 2.36
C THR A 96 2.22 -16.21 1.51
N PRO A 97 3.52 -16.55 1.39
CA PRO A 97 4.68 -15.83 1.94
C PRO A 97 4.90 -14.45 1.28
N PRO A 98 5.61 -13.51 1.94
CA PRO A 98 5.91 -12.19 1.36
C PRO A 98 6.64 -12.29 0.04
N LEU A 99 7.59 -13.20 -0.07
CA LEU A 99 8.36 -13.44 -1.28
C LEU A 99 7.88 -14.70 -1.95
N ARG A 100 7.71 -14.63 -3.27
CA ARG A 100 7.56 -15.79 -4.13
C ARG A 100 8.92 -16.19 -4.67
N GLU A 101 9.21 -17.48 -4.71
CA GLU A 101 10.39 -18.02 -5.36
C GLU A 101 10.00 -18.72 -6.67
N GLU A 102 10.61 -18.30 -7.77
CA GLU A 102 10.42 -18.87 -9.10
C GLU A 102 11.80 -18.98 -9.78
N ASP A 103 12.15 -20.16 -10.28
CA ASP A 103 13.45 -20.44 -10.89
C ASP A 103 14.67 -20.00 -10.03
N GLY A 104 14.55 -20.10 -8.70
CA GLY A 104 15.58 -19.69 -7.75
C GLY A 104 15.74 -18.18 -7.55
N GLN A 105 14.82 -17.38 -8.11
CA GLN A 105 14.75 -15.93 -7.90
C GLN A 105 13.57 -15.58 -7.00
N GLN A 106 13.80 -14.65 -6.06
CA GLN A 106 12.77 -14.15 -5.16
C GLN A 106 12.21 -12.81 -5.67
N SER A 107 10.89 -12.68 -5.64
CA SER A 107 10.15 -11.48 -6.04
C SER A 107 9.04 -11.18 -5.04
N PRO A 108 8.49 -9.95 -4.97
CA PRO A 108 7.34 -9.71 -4.09
C PRO A 108 6.17 -10.57 -4.54
N ASN A 109 5.50 -11.20 -3.59
CA ASN A 109 4.31 -11.97 -3.86
C ASN A 109 3.10 -11.04 -3.97
N ASN A 110 2.67 -10.78 -5.21
CA ASN A 110 1.49 -9.96 -5.53
C ASN A 110 0.35 -10.81 -6.13
N ASP A 111 0.37 -12.14 -5.93
CA ASP A 111 -0.60 -13.04 -6.58
C ASP A 111 -2.02 -12.80 -6.11
N GLU A 112 -2.24 -12.71 -4.79
CA GLU A 112 -3.57 -12.42 -4.25
C GLU A 112 -4.03 -11.00 -4.59
N TYR A 113 -3.09 -10.04 -4.66
CA TYR A 113 -3.38 -8.68 -5.14
C TYR A 113 -3.90 -8.71 -6.58
N GLY A 114 -3.21 -9.40 -7.48
CA GLY A 114 -3.63 -9.58 -8.88
C GLY A 114 -5.01 -10.23 -8.99
N HIS A 115 -5.23 -11.32 -8.26
CA HIS A 115 -6.53 -11.99 -8.20
C HIS A 115 -7.65 -11.08 -7.69
N LYS A 116 -7.41 -10.23 -6.68
CA LYS A 116 -8.41 -9.27 -6.21
C LYS A 116 -8.71 -8.17 -7.21
N LEU A 117 -7.72 -7.70 -7.96
CA LEU A 117 -7.99 -6.77 -9.04
C LEU A 117 -8.93 -7.40 -10.08
N GLU A 118 -8.66 -8.64 -10.50
CA GLU A 118 -9.50 -9.36 -11.45
C GLU A 118 -10.92 -9.60 -10.91
N GLU A 119 -11.04 -10.11 -9.68
CA GLU A 119 -12.32 -10.40 -9.02
C GLU A 119 -13.21 -9.16 -8.92
N LEU A 120 -12.61 -8.01 -8.63
CA LEU A 120 -13.32 -6.74 -8.45
C LEU A 120 -13.44 -5.94 -9.75
N GLY A 121 -12.84 -6.41 -10.86
CA GLY A 121 -12.82 -5.70 -12.13
C GLY A 121 -12.02 -4.39 -12.07
N LEU A 122 -11.02 -4.31 -11.19
CA LEU A 122 -10.14 -3.17 -11.00
C LEU A 122 -8.93 -3.25 -11.92
N ARG A 123 -8.34 -2.09 -12.19
CA ARG A 123 -7.00 -1.99 -12.79
C ARG A 123 -6.02 -1.53 -11.72
N HIS A 124 -4.78 -2.03 -11.79
CA HIS A 124 -3.71 -1.45 -10.98
C HIS A 124 -3.59 0.05 -11.32
N PRO A 125 -3.71 0.94 -10.33
CA PRO A 125 -3.69 2.37 -10.57
C PRO A 125 -2.26 2.90 -10.66
N GLU A 126 -2.12 4.13 -11.13
CA GLU A 126 -0.89 4.88 -10.90
C GLU A 126 -0.69 5.10 -9.39
N VAL A 127 0.49 4.75 -8.90
CA VAL A 127 0.89 4.90 -7.50
C VAL A 127 1.82 6.10 -7.38
N GLU A 128 1.46 7.03 -6.51
CA GLU A 128 2.34 8.15 -6.17
C GLU A 128 3.35 7.70 -5.10
N PRO A 129 4.66 7.77 -5.39
CA PRO A 129 5.69 7.33 -4.47
C PRO A 129 5.89 8.33 -3.34
N PHE A 130 6.18 7.82 -2.15
CA PHE A 130 6.55 8.62 -1.00
C PHE A 130 7.92 9.25 -1.25
N PRO A 131 8.06 10.58 -1.09
CA PRO A 131 9.35 11.23 -1.28
C PRO A 131 10.34 10.69 -0.24
N SER A 132 11.35 9.98 -0.72
CA SER A 132 12.52 9.52 0.02
C SER A 132 13.50 10.66 0.29
#